data_AF-A0A7C0UCW1-F1
#
_entry.id   AF-A0A7C0UCW1-F1
#
_cell.length_a   1.000
_cell.length_b   1.000
_cell.length_c   1.000
_cell.angle_alpha   90.00
_cell.angle_beta   90.00
_cell.angle_gamma   90.00
#
_symmetry.space_group_name_H-M   'P 1'
#
loop_
_entity.id
_entity.type
_entity.pdbx_description
1 polymer ?
#
loop_
_entity_poly.entity_id
_entity_poly.type
_entity_poly.pdbx_seq_one_letter_code
_entity_poly.pdbx_strand_id
1 'polypeptide(L)'
;MIDFMKETKDQKLLADLLRNRDWLNKNLKEVQNKYSEKWVAIADEKIVSHGENPEGVKKEVEKLRSEQGVLIIRIPKGEISKPI
;
A
#
# COMPACT_ATOMS: atom_id res chain seq x y z
N MET A 1 12.18 -3.49 -34.27
CA MET A 1 10.97 -2.70 -33.95
C MET A 1 10.83 -2.77 -32.44
N ILE A 2 11.16 -1.69 -31.72
CA ILE A 2 11.05 -1.66 -30.26
C ILE A 2 9.56 -1.48 -29.96
N ASP A 3 8.99 -2.44 -29.24
CA ASP A 3 7.57 -2.47 -28.91
C ASP A 3 7.31 -1.44 -27.79
N PHE A 4 7.02 -0.20 -28.16
CA PHE A 4 6.73 0.90 -27.23
C PHE A 4 5.45 0.65 -26.39
N MET A 5 4.67 -0.39 -26.69
CA MET A 5 3.45 -0.76 -25.97
C MET A 5 3.67 -1.75 -24.83
N LYS A 6 4.90 -2.26 -24.63
CA LYS A 6 5.22 -3.09 -23.47
C LYS A 6 5.44 -2.22 -22.25
N GLU A 7 4.46 -2.20 -21.34
CA GLU A 7 4.67 -1.67 -19.99
C GLU A 7 5.89 -2.33 -19.35
N THR A 8 6.84 -1.51 -18.92
CA THR A 8 8.02 -2.00 -18.20
C THR A 8 7.59 -2.52 -16.82
N LYS A 9 8.40 -3.39 -16.21
CA LYS A 9 8.14 -3.87 -14.85
C LYS A 9 7.96 -2.70 -13.88
N ASP A 10 8.75 -1.64 -14.04
CA ASP A 10 8.69 -0.42 -13.24
C ASP A 10 7.40 0.39 -13.41
N GLN A 11 6.83 0.41 -14.63
CA GLN A 11 5.55 1.08 -14.89
C GLN A 11 4.39 0.35 -14.22
N LYS A 12 4.36 -0.99 -14.30
CA LYS A 12 3.35 -1.81 -13.61
C LYS A 12 3.41 -1.65 -12.11
N LEU A 13 4.63 -1.70 -11.58
CA LEU A 13 4.98 -1.42 -10.20
C LEU A 13 4.37 -0.12 -9.68
N LEU A 14 4.63 0.96 -10.41
CA LEU A 14 4.13 2.28 -10.07
C LEU A 14 2.60 2.33 -10.14
N ALA A 15 2.02 1.72 -11.17
CA ALA A 15 0.57 1.65 -11.32
C ALA A 15 -0.10 0.88 -10.17
N ASP A 16 0.51 -0.20 -9.67
CA ASP A 16 0.01 -0.95 -8.52
C ASP A 16 0.09 -0.10 -7.23
N LEU A 17 1.22 0.59 -7.00
CA LEU A 17 1.38 1.48 -5.84
C LEU A 17 0.34 2.62 -5.85
N LEU A 18 0.11 3.25 -7.01
CA LEU A 18 -0.88 4.30 -7.16
C LEU A 18 -2.30 3.79 -6.90
N ARG A 19 -2.66 2.61 -7.44
CA ARG A 19 -3.96 1.97 -7.18
C ARG A 19 -4.16 1.69 -5.68
N ASN A 20 -3.15 1.14 -5.01
CA ASN A 20 -3.21 0.85 -3.57
C ASN A 20 -3.34 2.13 -2.73
N ARG A 21 -2.66 3.21 -3.13
CA ARG A 21 -2.81 4.53 -2.51
C ARG A 21 -4.21 5.10 -2.71
N ASP A 22 -4.75 5.03 -3.93
CA ASP A 22 -6.09 5.54 -4.22
C ASP A 22 -7.17 4.75 -3.48
N TRP A 23 -7.01 3.43 -3.39
CA TRP A 23 -7.84 2.58 -2.55
C TRP A 23 -7.76 2.99 -1.09
N LEU A 24 -6.55 3.20 -0.55
CA LEU A 24 -6.39 3.66 0.84
C LEU A 24 -7.09 4.99 1.07
N ASN A 25 -6.95 5.95 0.15
CA ASN A 25 -7.60 7.26 0.26
C ASN A 25 -9.14 7.15 0.27
N LYS A 26 -9.71 6.27 -0.57
CA LYS A 26 -11.16 6.01 -0.60
C LYS A 26 -11.65 5.32 0.68
N ASN A 27 -10.83 4.46 1.27
CA ASN A 27 -11.20 3.64 2.43
C ASN A 27 -10.59 4.14 3.75
N LEU A 28 -9.99 5.34 3.74
CA LEU A 28 -9.14 5.81 4.83
C LEU A 28 -9.84 5.79 6.19
N LYS A 29 -11.10 6.24 6.24
CA LYS A 29 -11.89 6.25 7.49
C LYS A 29 -12.08 4.86 8.07
N GLU A 30 -12.38 3.87 7.23
CA GLU A 30 -12.54 2.49 7.68
C GLU A 30 -11.20 1.91 8.14
N VAL A 31 -10.14 2.15 7.38
CA VAL A 31 -8.79 1.69 7.69
C VAL A 31 -8.30 2.33 9.00
N GLN A 32 -8.56 3.63 9.23
CA GLN A 32 -8.24 4.31 10.48
C GLN A 32 -8.98 3.70 11.67
N ASN A 33 -10.26 3.39 11.54
CA ASN A 33 -11.02 2.77 12.63
C ASN A 33 -10.49 1.40 13.04
N LYS A 34 -9.95 0.62 12.09
CA LYS A 34 -9.47 -0.75 12.34
C LYS A 34 -7.98 -0.82 12.66
N TYR A 35 -7.17 0.08 12.09
CA TYR A 35 -5.71 -0.02 12.07
C TYR A 35 -5.01 1.27 12.54
N SER A 36 -5.70 2.15 13.27
CA SER A 36 -5.10 3.37 13.84
C SER A 36 -3.77 3.09 14.55
N GLU A 37 -2.78 3.93 14.28
CA GLU A 37 -1.43 3.88 14.86
C GLU A 37 -0.58 2.68 14.44
N LYS A 38 -1.14 1.75 13.66
CA LYS A 38 -0.45 0.55 13.15
C LYS A 38 0.15 0.79 11.77
N TRP A 39 1.16 0.01 11.45
CA TRP A 39 1.65 -0.19 10.11
C TRP A 39 0.75 -1.16 9.37
N VAL A 40 0.42 -0.83 8.13
CA VAL A 40 -0.33 -1.71 7.23
C VAL A 40 0.43 -1.88 5.93
N ALA A 41 0.37 -3.09 5.39
CA ALA A 41 0.77 -3.38 4.02
C ALA A 41 -0.48 -3.54 3.17
N ILE A 42 -0.54 -2.81 2.06
CA ILE A 42 -1.66 -2.81 1.13
C ILE A 42 -1.15 -3.29 -0.22
N ALA A 43 -1.84 -4.28 -0.77
CA ALA A 43 -1.60 -4.73 -2.12
C ALA A 43 -2.87 -5.35 -2.70
N ASP A 44 -3.01 -5.25 -4.03
CA ASP A 44 -4.24 -5.65 -4.73
C ASP A 44 -5.49 -5.00 -4.11
N GLU A 45 -5.35 -3.73 -3.71
CA GLU A 45 -6.42 -2.93 -3.07
C GLU A 45 -6.95 -3.55 -1.76
N LYS A 46 -6.08 -4.26 -1.02
CA LYS A 46 -6.45 -4.90 0.26
C LYS A 46 -5.31 -4.85 1.26
N ILE A 47 -5.65 -4.78 2.55
CA ILE A 47 -4.68 -4.94 3.63
C ILE A 47 -4.31 -6.41 3.75
N VAL A 48 -3.00 -6.69 3.67
CA VAL A 48 -2.46 -8.05 3.59
C VAL A 48 -1.56 -8.42 4.75
N SER A 49 -1.07 -7.42 5.48
CA SER A 49 -0.39 -7.57 6.76
C SER A 49 -0.53 -6.25 7.54
N HIS A 50 -0.49 -6.34 8.87
CA HIS A 50 -0.50 -5.18 9.75
C HIS A 50 0.23 -5.47 11.06
N GLY A 51 0.81 -4.44 11.68
CA GLY A 51 1.55 -4.62 12.93
C GLY A 51 2.02 -3.30 13.54
N GLU A 52 2.71 -3.39 14.66
CA GLU A 52 3.26 -2.20 15.35
C GLU A 52 4.61 -1.76 14.78
N ASN A 53 5.33 -2.67 14.11
CA ASN A 53 6.66 -2.45 13.56
C ASN A 53 6.65 -2.60 12.03
N PRO A 54 7.18 -1.62 11.27
CA PRO A 54 7.28 -1.72 9.81
C PRO A 54 8.11 -2.91 9.32
N GLU A 55 9.18 -3.30 10.05
CA GLU A 55 10.03 -4.43 9.68
C GLU A 55 9.30 -5.77 9.79
N GLY A 56 8.42 -5.91 10.78
CA GLY A 56 7.58 -7.10 10.94
C GLY A 56 6.61 -7.24 9.78
N VAL A 57 5.92 -6.15 9.46
CA VAL A 57 4.98 -6.07 8.33
C VAL A 57 5.70 -6.34 7.00
N LYS A 58 6.90 -5.77 6.81
CA LYS A 58 7.71 -6.03 5.61
C LYS A 58 8.07 -7.51 5.48
N LYS A 59 8.56 -8.14 6.55
CA LYS A 59 8.91 -9.57 6.55
C LYS A 59 7.71 -10.48 6.24
N GLU A 60 6.52 -10.15 6.74
CA GLU A 60 5.30 -10.90 6.42
C GLU A 60 4.94 -10.77 4.94
N VAL A 61 5.04 -9.57 4.39
CA VAL A 61 4.81 -9.33 2.95
C VAL A 61 5.82 -10.08 2.09
N GLU A 62 7.10 -10.03 2.43
CA GLU A 62 8.18 -10.72 1.69
C GLU A 62 7.97 -12.24 1.66
N LYS A 63 7.40 -12.83 2.73
CA LYS A 63 7.01 -14.25 2.76
C LYS A 63 5.83 -14.57 1.85
N LEU A 64 4.89 -13.64 1.74
CA LEU A 64 3.67 -13.81 0.95
C LEU A 64 3.90 -13.54 -0.54
N ARG A 65 4.88 -12.70 -0.87
CA ARG A 65 5.13 -12.23 -2.24
C ARG A 65 6.54 -11.69 -2.41
N SER A 66 7.21 -12.15 -3.46
CA SER A 66 8.60 -11.82 -3.82
C SER A 66 8.77 -10.44 -4.47
N GLU A 67 8.12 -9.42 -3.92
CA GLU A 67 8.19 -8.01 -4.30
C GLU A 67 7.30 -7.54 -5.45
N GLN A 68 7.01 -6.23 -5.34
CA GLN A 68 6.53 -5.30 -6.35
C GLN A 68 5.01 -5.00 -6.28
N GLY A 69 4.69 -3.75 -5.90
CA GLY A 69 3.33 -3.19 -5.85
C GLY A 69 2.79 -2.93 -4.44
N VAL A 70 3.52 -3.23 -3.37
CA VAL A 70 2.99 -3.13 -1.99
C VAL A 70 3.22 -1.75 -1.38
N LEU A 71 2.14 -1.12 -0.91
CA LEU A 71 2.20 0.12 -0.14
C LEU A 71 2.29 -0.21 1.35
N ILE A 72 3.41 0.12 1.99
CA ILE A 72 3.58 0.02 3.45
C ILE A 72 3.50 1.42 4.05
N ILE A 73 2.54 1.65 4.93
CA ILE A 73 2.29 2.96 5.51
C ILE A 73 1.79 2.85 6.95
N ARG A 74 2.16 3.82 7.79
CA ARG A 74 1.58 3.96 9.12
C ARG A 74 0.26 4.72 9.05
N ILE A 75 -0.78 4.14 9.61
CA ILE A 75 -2.10 4.76 9.65
C ILE A 75 -2.15 5.77 10.81
N PRO A 76 -2.32 7.07 10.54
CA PRO A 76 -2.39 8.05 11.61
C PRO A 76 -3.72 7.95 12.35
N LYS A 77 -3.69 8.37 13.62
CA LYS A 77 -4.88 8.53 14.44
C LYS A 77 -5.37 9.97 14.34
N GLY A 78 -6.68 10.13 14.18
CA GLY A 78 -7.32 11.44 14.04
C GLY A 78 -7.57 11.85 12.59
N GLU A 79 -8.12 13.04 12.40
CA GLU A 79 -8.48 13.56 11.08
C GLU A 79 -7.22 13.93 10.28
N ILE A 80 -7.07 13.33 9.10
CA ILE A 80 -6.07 13.77 8.13
C ILE A 80 -6.69 14.94 7.36
N SER A 81 -6.21 16.15 7.61
CA SER A 81 -6.55 17.30 6.76
C SER A 81 -6.05 17.03 5.35
N LYS A 82 -6.95 17.00 4.36
CA LYS A 82 -6.53 17.00 2.95
C LYS A 82 -5.85 18.36 2.69
N PRO A 83 -4.66 18.38 2.06
CA PRO A 83 -4.11 19.66 1.61
C PRO A 83 -5.08 20.29 0.62
N ILE A 84 -5.31 21.60 0.80
CA ILE A 84 -6.17 22.47 -0.02
C ILE A 84 -5.54 22.64 -1.40
#